data_AF-A0A838PD11-F1
#
_entry.id   AF-A0A838PD11-F1
#
_cell.length_a   1.000
_cell.length_b   1.000
_cell.length_c   1.000
_cell.angle_alpha   90.00
_cell.angle_beta   90.00
_cell.angle_gamma   90.00
#
_symmetry.space_group_name_H-M   'P 1'
#
loop_
_entity.id
_entity.type
_entity.pdbx_description
1 polymer ?
#
loop_
_entity_poly.entity_id
_entity_poly.type
_entity_poly.pdbx_seq_one_letter_code
_entity_poly.pdbx_strand_id
1 'polypeptide(L)'
;MPRSREEILERYRACAEQLGRVPGRGTLERIAGIKQSEVDYYWPTLAALAREAGLSPNSRATAVPEVHLLKAYSQICLHLKKVPSSTELRIAIRERGSFSLTAYTRPYGSVSALQKRFKEWIENERPEFSEILKYNGWSQTRRESSAGSSSIEPHTESRPFLPTVLQGLDRLSRGEKSSLHSDENVNTAFERRCADAFRCLGFEVESLGQGRGRKADCLALARQESFGVIIDSKVRQNGYVLGTEDRKFLEYAVTHSRQLQSNGIPKVYFVVIGSGFRESDLTKLTKILAESPIRSVDFITAIALMRIVEESIRHRHSFRLIELDQALFGNKIIAK
;
A
#
# COMPACT_ATOMS: atom_id res chain seq x y z
N MET A 1 8.69 -6.44 35.98
CA MET A 1 9.33 -5.24 36.55
C MET A 1 10.32 -4.70 35.54
N PRO A 2 10.48 -3.36 35.41
CA PRO A 2 11.57 -2.80 34.62
C PRO A 2 12.91 -3.25 35.19
N ARG A 3 13.89 -3.53 34.32
CA ARG A 3 15.27 -3.82 34.73
C ARG A 3 15.85 -2.66 35.52
N SER A 4 16.84 -2.93 36.36
CA SER A 4 17.50 -1.86 37.10
C SER A 4 18.29 -0.94 36.16
N ARG A 5 18.54 0.29 36.63
CA ARG A 5 19.31 1.29 35.89
C ARG A 5 20.72 0.79 35.59
N GLU A 6 21.35 0.12 36.55
CA GLU A 6 22.69 -0.45 36.45
C GLU A 6 22.73 -1.60 35.43
N GLU A 7 21.71 -2.47 35.43
CA GLU A 7 21.62 -3.58 34.46
C GLU A 7 21.49 -3.06 33.03
N ILE A 8 20.73 -1.98 32.82
CA ILE A 8 20.59 -1.35 31.50
C ILE A 8 21.93 -0.75 31.03
N LEU A 9 22.68 -0.10 31.92
CA LEU A 9 24.00 0.46 31.58
C LEU A 9 25.01 -0.62 31.21
N GLU A 10 25.08 -1.71 31.97
CA GLU A 10 26.01 -2.82 31.72
C GLU A 10 25.73 -3.47 30.36
N ARG A 11 24.47 -3.83 30.10
CA ARG A 11 24.04 -4.38 28.81
C ARG A 11 24.24 -3.41 27.65
N TYR A 12 24.06 -2.11 27.88
CA TYR A 12 24.31 -1.09 26.87
C TYR A 12 25.78 -1.01 26.48
N ARG A 13 26.70 -1.06 27.46
CA ARG A 13 28.15 -1.10 27.23
C ARG A 13 28.57 -2.38 26.50
N ALA A 14 28.11 -3.54 26.95
CA ALA A 14 28.40 -4.82 26.29
C ALA A 14 27.90 -4.83 24.84
N CYS A 15 26.72 -4.26 24.58
CA CYS A 15 26.17 -4.11 23.23
C CYS A 15 27.02 -3.16 22.37
N ALA A 16 27.49 -2.05 22.94
CA ALA A 16 28.36 -1.10 22.23
C ALA A 16 29.73 -1.70 21.89
N GLU A 17 30.32 -2.46 22.82
CA GLU A 17 31.57 -3.19 22.65
C GLU A 17 31.45 -4.25 21.55
N GLN A 18 30.39 -5.06 21.59
CA GLN A 18 30.10 -6.07 20.57
C GLN A 18 29.93 -5.46 19.16
N LEU A 19 29.41 -4.23 19.07
CA LEU A 19 29.16 -3.56 17.80
C LEU A 19 30.32 -2.68 17.32
N GLY A 20 31.30 -2.39 18.18
CA GLY A 20 32.33 -1.38 17.94
C GLY A 20 31.79 0.05 17.74
N ARG A 21 30.52 0.30 18.11
CA ARG A 21 29.84 1.60 17.97
C ARG A 21 28.64 1.70 18.90
N VAL A 22 28.18 2.93 19.14
CA VAL A 22 27.03 3.20 20.01
C VAL A 22 25.74 2.63 19.41
N PRO A 23 25.03 1.73 20.12
CA PRO A 23 23.85 1.06 19.60
C PRO A 23 22.67 2.04 19.46
N GLY A 24 21.99 1.96 18.31
CA GLY A 24 20.71 2.63 18.10
C GLY A 24 19.54 1.84 18.69
N ARG A 25 18.36 2.47 18.78
CA ARG A 25 17.15 1.90 19.41
C ARG A 25 16.85 0.46 19.01
N GLY A 26 16.69 0.21 17.70
CA GLY A 26 16.37 -1.13 17.20
C GLY A 26 17.49 -2.16 17.35
N THR A 27 18.75 -1.70 17.43
CA THR A 27 19.89 -2.59 17.68
C THR A 27 19.96 -3.00 19.15
N LEU A 28 19.69 -2.05 20.05
CA LEU A 28 19.66 -2.30 21.49
C LEU A 28 18.55 -3.28 21.86
N GLU A 29 17.35 -3.14 21.28
CA GLU A 29 16.25 -4.08 21.51
C GLU A 29 16.58 -5.48 20.97
N ARG A 30 17.15 -5.58 19.77
CA ARG A 30 17.45 -6.87 19.13
C ARG A 30 18.60 -7.63 19.79
N ILE A 31 19.66 -6.93 20.23
CA ILE A 31 20.88 -7.56 20.75
C ILE A 31 20.84 -7.65 22.27
N ALA A 32 20.50 -6.54 22.95
CA ALA A 32 20.54 -6.49 24.41
C ALA A 32 19.18 -6.85 25.06
N GLY A 33 18.11 -6.96 24.27
CA GLY A 33 16.76 -7.27 24.78
C GLY A 33 16.14 -6.16 25.61
N ILE A 34 16.65 -4.94 25.50
CA ILE A 34 16.20 -3.76 26.24
C ILE A 34 15.20 -2.99 25.37
N LYS A 35 13.96 -2.87 25.85
CA LYS A 35 12.92 -2.11 25.15
C LYS A 35 13.12 -0.61 25.35
N GLN A 36 12.66 0.19 24.38
CA GLN A 36 12.73 1.65 24.49
C GLN A 36 12.00 2.17 25.73
N SER A 37 10.88 1.55 26.13
CA SER A 37 10.14 1.91 27.34
C SER A 37 10.94 1.75 28.64
N GLU A 38 11.91 0.82 28.67
CA GLU A 38 12.80 0.63 29.84
C GLU A 38 13.88 1.71 29.88
N VAL A 39 14.35 2.15 28.71
CA VAL A 39 15.28 3.29 28.61
C VAL A 39 14.59 4.59 28.99
N ASP A 40 13.40 4.84 28.45
CA ASP A 40 12.63 6.07 28.67
C ASP A 40 12.23 6.26 30.14
N TYR A 41 12.20 5.18 30.93
CA TYR A 41 11.91 5.22 32.36
C TYR A 41 13.02 5.92 33.16
N TYR A 42 14.28 5.75 32.78
CA TYR A 42 15.44 6.32 33.50
C TYR A 42 16.13 7.47 32.75
N TRP A 43 16.02 7.50 31.41
CA TRP A 43 16.68 8.49 30.58
C TRP A 43 15.72 9.16 29.60
N PRO A 44 15.74 10.51 29.46
CA PRO A 44 14.88 11.23 28.53
C PRO A 44 15.25 10.99 27.06
N THR A 45 16.49 10.56 26.78
CA THR A 45 16.94 10.22 25.42
C THR A 45 18.01 9.13 25.47
N LEU A 46 18.13 8.36 24.38
CA LEU A 46 19.20 7.38 24.21
C LEU A 46 20.60 8.02 24.24
N ALA A 47 20.72 9.30 23.90
CA ALA A 47 21.96 10.05 24.01
C ALA A 47 22.34 10.34 25.47
N ALA A 48 21.37 10.50 26.36
CA ALA A 48 21.63 10.64 27.80
C ALA A 48 22.14 9.31 28.38
N LEU A 49 21.54 8.18 27.99
CA LEU A 49 22.06 6.84 28.32
C LEU A 49 23.49 6.65 27.80
N ALA A 50 23.77 7.04 26.55
CA ALA A 50 25.12 6.92 25.99
C ALA A 50 26.16 7.72 26.80
N ARG A 51 25.85 8.98 27.15
CA ARG A 51 26.74 9.81 27.97
C ARG A 51 27.02 9.19 29.33
N GLU A 52 25.97 8.69 29.98
CA GLU A 52 26.08 8.05 31.29
C GLU A 52 26.82 6.71 31.24
N ALA A 53 26.70 5.99 30.13
CA ALA A 53 27.48 4.79 29.86
C ALA A 53 28.97 5.08 29.58
N GLY A 54 29.39 6.36 29.50
CA GLY A 54 30.75 6.78 29.16
C GLY A 54 31.02 6.80 27.65
N LEU A 55 29.99 6.78 26.82
CA LEU A 55 30.08 6.69 25.37
C LEU A 55 29.68 8.02 24.70
N SER A 56 30.39 8.37 23.63
CA SER A 56 30.05 9.55 22.81
C SER A 56 28.77 9.28 22.01
N PRO A 57 27.71 10.09 22.15
CA PRO A 57 26.47 9.91 21.39
C PRO A 57 26.73 9.92 19.89
N ASN A 58 25.91 9.17 19.13
CA ASN A 58 25.96 9.22 17.67
C ASN A 58 25.80 10.66 17.18
N SER A 59 26.80 11.17 16.46
CA SER A 59 26.72 12.47 15.81
C SER A 59 25.66 12.42 14.71
N ARG A 60 24.95 13.54 14.52
CA ARG A 60 24.09 13.69 13.35
C ARG A 60 25.00 13.65 12.13
N ALA A 61 24.78 12.68 11.24
CA ALA A 61 25.47 12.65 9.95
C ALA A 61 25.26 14.01 9.26
N THR A 62 26.36 14.63 8.84
CA THR A 62 26.35 15.88 8.09
C THR A 62 25.49 15.69 6.84
N ALA A 63 24.65 16.67 6.52
CA ALA A 63 23.83 16.60 5.31
C ALA A 63 24.74 16.43 4.09
N VAL A 64 24.53 15.36 3.34
CA VAL A 64 25.28 15.11 2.10
C VAL A 64 24.92 16.22 1.11
N PRO A 65 25.91 16.91 0.51
CA PRO A 65 25.65 17.93 -0.49
C PRO A 65 24.81 17.39 -1.65
N GLU A 66 23.86 18.20 -2.11
CA GLU A 66 22.89 17.81 -3.14
C GLU A 66 23.56 17.28 -4.41
N VAL A 67 24.61 17.97 -4.86
CA VAL A 67 25.40 17.62 -6.05
C VAL A 67 25.97 16.20 -5.95
N HIS A 68 26.39 15.77 -4.75
CA HIS A 68 26.95 14.45 -4.55
C HIS A 68 25.86 13.37 -4.60
N LEU A 69 24.66 13.66 -4.10
CA LEU A 69 23.51 12.77 -4.21
C LEU A 69 23.08 12.59 -5.66
N LEU A 70 22.94 13.69 -6.42
CA LEU A 70 22.51 13.64 -7.82
C LEU A 70 23.55 12.95 -8.71
N LYS A 71 24.85 13.16 -8.46
CA LYS A 71 25.93 12.45 -9.16
C LYS A 71 25.93 10.94 -8.85
N ALA A 72 25.69 10.54 -7.61
CA ALA A 72 25.55 9.12 -7.29
C ALA A 72 24.30 8.51 -7.93
N TYR A 73 23.21 9.26 -8.00
CA TYR A 73 21.99 8.85 -8.68
C TYR A 73 22.20 8.68 -10.20
N SER A 74 22.97 9.56 -10.85
CA SER A 74 23.29 9.41 -12.28
C SER A 74 24.07 8.13 -12.57
N GLN A 75 25.04 7.78 -11.71
CA GLN A 75 25.78 6.53 -11.83
C GLN A 75 24.88 5.29 -11.69
N ILE A 76 23.85 5.36 -10.84
CA ILE A 76 22.86 4.29 -10.70
C ILE A 76 22.02 4.17 -11.98
N CYS A 77 21.57 5.29 -12.55
CA CYS A 77 20.81 5.30 -13.80
C CYS A 77 21.62 4.72 -14.96
N LEU A 78 22.88 5.13 -15.10
CA LEU A 78 23.81 4.62 -16.14
C LEU A 78 24.03 3.11 -15.99
N HIS A 79 24.18 2.63 -14.76
CA HIS A 79 24.38 1.20 -14.50
C HIS A 79 23.15 0.37 -14.87
N LEU A 80 21.96 0.84 -14.50
CA LEU A 80 20.72 0.12 -14.79
C LEU A 80 20.23 0.34 -16.24
N LYS A 81 20.82 1.30 -16.96
CA LYS A 81 20.36 1.80 -18.28
C LYS A 81 18.87 2.18 -18.28
N LYS A 82 18.36 2.59 -17.12
CA LYS A 82 16.99 3.04 -16.89
C LYS A 82 16.93 3.97 -15.68
N VAL A 83 15.88 4.76 -15.57
CA VAL A 83 15.60 5.53 -14.37
C VAL A 83 14.99 4.60 -13.31
N PRO A 84 15.63 4.40 -12.14
CA PRO A 84 15.19 3.40 -11.19
C PRO A 84 13.89 3.79 -10.48
N SER A 85 12.99 2.82 -10.33
CA SER A 85 11.89 2.86 -9.36
C SER A 85 12.42 2.86 -7.92
N SER A 86 11.55 3.14 -6.94
CA SER A 86 11.97 3.11 -5.52
C SER A 86 12.56 1.77 -5.06
N THR A 87 12.11 0.66 -5.64
CA THR A 87 12.60 -0.68 -5.29
C THR A 87 13.95 -0.95 -5.94
N GLU A 88 14.10 -0.63 -7.23
CA GLU A 88 15.35 -0.80 -7.97
C GLU A 88 16.44 0.11 -7.42
N LEU A 89 16.08 1.35 -7.03
CA LEU A 89 16.99 2.26 -6.35
C LEU A 89 17.51 1.65 -5.05
N ARG A 90 16.63 1.01 -4.27
CA ARG A 90 17.02 0.33 -3.02
C ARG A 90 17.97 -0.85 -3.26
N ILE A 91 17.74 -1.61 -4.32
CA ILE A 91 18.59 -2.75 -4.70
C ILE A 91 19.96 -2.24 -5.16
N ALA A 92 19.99 -1.28 -6.10
CA ALA A 92 21.22 -0.71 -6.63
C ALA A 92 22.08 -0.01 -5.56
N ILE A 93 21.45 0.63 -4.56
CA ILE A 93 22.14 1.20 -3.41
C ILE A 93 22.87 0.12 -2.59
N ARG A 94 22.26 -1.05 -2.40
CA ARG A 94 22.86 -2.16 -1.64
C ARG A 94 24.03 -2.78 -2.39
N GLU A 95 23.90 -2.93 -3.71
CA GLU A 95 24.94 -3.51 -4.55
C GLU A 95 26.16 -2.60 -4.71
N ARG A 96 25.94 -1.28 -4.79
CA ARG A 96 27.03 -0.32 -5.07
C ARG A 96 27.56 0.43 -3.85
N GLY A 97 27.03 0.16 -2.65
CA GLY A 97 27.54 0.73 -1.39
C GLY A 97 27.50 2.27 -1.34
N SER A 98 26.57 2.89 -2.06
CA SER A 98 26.43 4.35 -2.11
C SER A 98 25.71 4.88 -0.85
N PHE A 99 24.87 5.90 -0.98
CA PHE A 99 24.09 6.46 0.12
C PHE A 99 22.87 5.61 0.47
N SER A 100 22.41 5.69 1.72
CA SER A 100 21.14 5.06 2.13
C SER A 100 19.95 5.63 1.33
N LEU A 101 18.90 4.83 1.15
CA LEU A 101 17.66 5.28 0.48
C LEU A 101 17.10 6.56 1.14
N THR A 102 17.23 6.67 2.46
CA THR A 102 16.79 7.85 3.23
C THR A 102 17.57 9.11 2.86
N ALA A 103 18.85 9.00 2.47
CA ALA A 103 19.63 10.15 2.02
C ALA A 103 19.08 10.71 0.69
N TYR A 104 18.50 9.86 -0.16
CA TYR A 104 17.84 10.26 -1.39
C TYR A 104 16.41 10.75 -1.19
N THR A 105 15.65 10.23 -0.21
CA THR A 105 14.23 10.61 -0.06
C THR A 105 14.01 11.73 0.94
N ARG A 106 14.90 11.93 1.93
CA ARG A 106 14.72 12.95 2.98
C ARG A 106 14.79 14.39 2.46
N PRO A 107 15.70 14.76 1.54
CA PRO A 107 15.75 16.12 1.00
C PRO A 107 14.57 16.45 0.08
N TYR A 108 14.06 15.46 -0.65
CA TYR A 108 13.06 15.67 -1.71
C TYR A 108 11.66 15.16 -1.36
N GLY A 109 11.49 14.48 -0.22
CA GLY A 109 10.23 13.87 0.24
C GLY A 109 9.85 12.57 -0.48
N SER A 110 10.10 12.45 -1.79
CA SER A 110 9.74 11.26 -2.59
C SER A 110 10.74 10.97 -3.71
N VAL A 111 10.71 9.73 -4.24
CA VAL A 111 11.52 9.34 -5.40
C VAL A 111 11.09 10.07 -6.67
N SER A 112 9.80 10.42 -6.81
CA SER A 112 9.33 11.21 -7.96
C SER A 112 9.84 12.65 -7.91
N ALA A 113 9.84 13.27 -6.73
CA ALA A 113 10.42 14.60 -6.54
C ALA A 113 11.95 14.60 -6.77
N LEU A 114 12.66 13.56 -6.33
CA LEU A 114 14.07 13.34 -6.67
C LEU A 114 14.27 13.26 -8.19
N GLN A 115 13.45 12.48 -8.89
CA GLN A 115 13.53 12.36 -10.36
C GLN A 115 13.27 13.69 -11.06
N LYS A 116 12.29 14.48 -10.60
CA LYS A 116 12.01 15.82 -11.15
C LYS A 116 13.21 16.74 -10.98
N ARG A 117 13.76 16.86 -9.76
CA ARG A 117 14.95 17.68 -9.51
C ARG A 117 16.17 17.18 -10.26
N PHE A 118 16.36 15.87 -10.36
CA PHE A 118 17.45 15.26 -11.11
C PHE A 118 17.36 15.57 -12.61
N LYS A 119 16.15 15.57 -13.17
CA LYS A 119 15.91 16.00 -14.56
C LYS A 119 16.33 17.46 -14.77
N GLU A 120 15.84 18.36 -13.92
CA GLU A 120 16.20 19.79 -13.95
C GLU A 120 17.72 20.00 -13.79
N TRP A 121 18.38 19.19 -12.98
CA TRP A 121 19.83 19.24 -12.77
C TRP A 121 20.62 18.80 -14.01
N ILE A 122 20.19 17.75 -14.72
CA ILE A 122 20.82 17.35 -15.99
C ILE A 122 20.62 18.44 -17.04
N GLU A 123 19.40 18.96 -17.17
CA GLU A 123 19.03 19.94 -18.20
C GLU A 123 19.76 21.29 -18.03
N ASN A 124 19.97 21.74 -16.78
CA ASN A 124 20.53 23.07 -16.52
C ASN A 124 22.00 23.07 -16.09
N GLU A 125 22.46 22.04 -15.37
CA GLU A 125 23.75 22.09 -14.66
C GLU A 125 24.79 21.09 -15.19
N ARG A 126 24.37 19.94 -15.75
CA ARG A 126 25.26 18.84 -16.17
C ARG A 126 24.77 18.11 -17.44
N PRO A 127 24.97 18.70 -18.63
CA PRO A 127 24.53 18.12 -19.91
C PRO A 127 25.29 16.84 -20.28
N GLU A 128 26.43 16.55 -19.64
CA GLU A 128 27.19 15.29 -19.77
C GLU A 128 26.37 14.03 -19.45
N PHE A 129 25.28 14.16 -18.67
CA PHE A 129 24.36 13.07 -18.36
C PHE A 129 23.08 13.09 -19.20
N SER A 130 23.02 13.89 -20.26
CA SER A 130 21.83 14.05 -21.13
C SER A 130 21.34 12.73 -21.74
N GLU A 131 22.20 11.73 -21.91
CA GLU A 131 21.80 10.40 -22.36
C GLU A 131 20.77 9.73 -21.44
N ILE A 132 20.83 10.01 -20.13
CA ILE A 132 19.89 9.47 -19.13
C ILE A 132 18.47 10.01 -19.37
N LEU A 133 18.32 11.19 -19.98
CA LEU A 133 17.00 11.73 -20.33
C LEU A 133 16.26 10.83 -21.33
N LYS A 134 16.99 10.04 -22.13
CA LYS A 134 16.41 9.08 -23.08
C LYS A 134 16.00 7.76 -22.42
N TYR A 135 16.38 7.54 -21.16
CA TYR A 135 16.04 6.32 -20.45
C TYR A 135 14.55 6.27 -20.10
N ASN A 136 14.00 5.07 -20.13
CA ASN A 136 12.67 4.74 -19.65
C ASN A 136 12.64 4.73 -18.10
N GLY A 137 11.45 4.94 -17.53
CA GLY A 137 11.24 4.90 -16.07
C GLY A 137 11.17 6.25 -15.36
N TRP A 138 11.26 7.37 -16.09
CA TRP A 138 10.86 8.68 -15.54
C TRP A 138 9.43 8.59 -15.02
N SER A 139 9.19 9.02 -13.78
CA SER A 139 7.83 9.23 -13.31
C SER A 139 7.16 10.19 -14.31
N GLN A 140 6.11 9.72 -14.97
CA GLN A 140 5.34 10.55 -15.89
C GLN A 140 4.85 11.75 -15.08
N THR A 141 5.54 12.88 -15.24
CA THR A 141 4.96 14.17 -14.92
C THR A 141 3.73 14.23 -15.80
N ARG A 142 2.56 14.20 -15.17
CA ARG A 142 1.29 14.58 -15.77
C ARG A 142 1.60 15.86 -16.55
N ARG A 143 1.66 15.76 -17.89
CA ARG A 143 1.90 16.95 -18.72
C ARG A 143 0.78 17.91 -18.35
N GLU A 144 1.16 19.05 -17.78
CA GLU A 144 0.36 20.25 -17.84
C GLU A 144 0.17 20.53 -19.33
N SER A 145 -0.97 20.09 -19.86
CA SER A 145 -1.46 20.54 -21.14
C SER A 145 -1.80 22.01 -20.97
N SER A 146 -0.90 22.88 -21.42
CA SER A 146 -1.16 24.29 -21.60
C SER A 146 -2.40 24.46 -22.49
N ALA A 147 -3.24 25.39 -22.05
CA ALA A 147 -4.45 25.88 -22.68
C ALA A 147 -4.35 25.98 -24.21
N GLY A 148 -4.99 25.04 -24.89
CA GLY A 148 -5.61 25.24 -26.19
C GLY A 148 -7.11 25.07 -25.98
N SER A 149 -7.85 26.17 -26.07
CA SER A 149 -9.30 26.18 -25.96
C SER A 149 -9.93 25.30 -27.04
N SER A 150 -10.31 24.09 -26.66
CA SER A 150 -11.48 23.47 -27.25
C SER A 150 -12.19 22.75 -26.11
N SER A 151 -13.38 23.25 -25.81
CA SER A 151 -14.35 22.63 -24.93
C SER A 151 -14.65 21.22 -25.46
N ILE A 152 -13.94 20.22 -24.95
CA ILE A 152 -14.33 18.83 -25.06
C ILE A 152 -14.76 18.45 -23.66
N GLU A 153 -16.08 18.34 -23.49
CA GLU A 153 -16.71 17.78 -22.30
C GLU A 153 -16.04 16.46 -21.90
N PRO A 154 -15.98 16.14 -20.60
CA PRO A 154 -15.35 14.91 -20.15
C PRO A 154 -16.10 13.75 -20.78
N HIS A 155 -15.43 13.02 -21.68
CA HIS A 155 -15.90 11.74 -22.20
C HIS A 155 -16.11 10.78 -21.02
N THR A 156 -17.30 10.84 -20.46
CA THR A 156 -17.91 9.74 -19.74
C THR A 156 -18.18 8.74 -20.84
N GLU A 157 -17.31 7.74 -21.03
CA GLU A 157 -17.68 6.58 -21.82
C GLU A 157 -19.05 6.13 -21.31
N SER A 158 -20.08 6.30 -22.14
CA SER A 158 -21.44 5.94 -21.78
C SER A 158 -21.44 4.44 -21.43
N ARG A 159 -21.70 4.13 -20.16
CA ARG A 159 -21.89 2.77 -19.65
C ARG A 159 -23.37 2.55 -19.41
N PRO A 160 -24.16 2.32 -20.46
CA PRO A 160 -25.63 2.37 -20.39
C PRO A 160 -26.23 1.30 -19.47
N PHE A 161 -25.50 0.20 -19.26
CA PHE A 161 -25.95 -0.89 -18.39
C PHE A 161 -25.39 -0.79 -16.96
N LEU A 162 -24.50 0.17 -16.68
CA LEU A 162 -23.98 0.37 -15.34
C LEU A 162 -24.89 1.32 -14.55
N PRO A 163 -25.45 0.90 -13.40
CA PRO A 163 -26.28 1.76 -12.56
C PRO A 163 -25.59 3.08 -12.23
N THR A 164 -26.33 4.18 -12.24
CA THR A 164 -25.80 5.54 -12.00
C THR A 164 -25.03 5.64 -10.68
N VAL A 165 -25.46 4.92 -9.64
CA VAL A 165 -24.78 4.86 -8.34
C VAL A 165 -23.36 4.30 -8.43
N LEU A 166 -23.08 3.42 -9.40
CA LEU A 166 -21.76 2.83 -9.63
C LEU A 166 -20.92 3.61 -10.63
N GLN A 167 -21.49 4.63 -11.29
CA GLN A 167 -20.70 5.49 -12.17
C GLN A 167 -19.66 6.26 -11.36
N GLY A 168 -18.41 6.23 -11.83
CA GLY A 168 -17.27 6.84 -11.15
C GLY A 168 -16.79 6.08 -9.91
N LEU A 169 -17.13 4.80 -9.74
CA LEU A 169 -16.57 3.96 -8.68
C LEU A 169 -15.03 3.91 -8.75
N ASP A 170 -14.46 3.92 -9.96
CA ASP A 170 -13.03 4.00 -10.20
C ASP A 170 -12.39 5.30 -9.65
N ARG A 171 -13.08 6.44 -9.79
CA ARG A 171 -12.65 7.74 -9.28
C ARG A 171 -12.70 7.76 -7.75
N LEU A 172 -13.79 7.24 -7.17
CA LEU A 172 -13.92 7.09 -5.72
C LEU A 172 -12.83 6.19 -5.13
N SER A 173 -12.46 5.10 -5.81
CA SER A 173 -11.37 4.22 -5.37
C SER A 173 -10.00 4.93 -5.26
N ARG A 174 -9.83 6.03 -6.01
CA ARG A 174 -8.65 6.89 -6.00
C ARG A 174 -8.79 8.07 -5.03
N GLY A 175 -9.89 8.18 -4.29
CA GLY A 175 -10.13 9.27 -3.35
C GLY A 175 -10.69 10.54 -3.99
N GLU A 176 -11.10 10.49 -5.26
CA GLU A 176 -11.73 11.62 -5.93
C GLU A 176 -13.18 11.75 -5.46
N LYS A 177 -13.59 12.95 -5.02
CA LYS A 177 -14.97 13.20 -4.61
C LYS A 177 -15.92 13.14 -5.80
N SER A 178 -17.07 12.52 -5.60
CA SER A 178 -18.18 12.60 -6.55
C SER A 178 -18.84 13.97 -6.42
N SER A 179 -19.18 14.59 -7.56
CA SER A 179 -19.96 15.83 -7.60
C SER A 179 -21.39 15.68 -7.06
N LEU A 180 -21.89 14.44 -6.94
CA LEU A 180 -23.27 14.14 -6.54
C LEU A 180 -23.48 14.14 -5.02
N HIS A 181 -22.43 13.95 -4.22
CA HIS A 181 -22.51 13.86 -2.76
C HIS A 181 -21.28 14.53 -2.12
N SER A 182 -21.36 15.85 -1.89
CA SER A 182 -20.23 16.67 -1.43
C SER A 182 -19.79 16.37 0.02
N ASP A 183 -20.71 15.87 0.83
CA ASP A 183 -20.59 15.84 2.30
C ASP A 183 -20.25 14.45 2.86
N GLU A 184 -20.37 13.39 2.06
CA GLU A 184 -20.06 12.02 2.50
C GLU A 184 -18.54 11.76 2.51
N ASN A 185 -18.05 11.02 3.51
CA ASN A 185 -16.65 10.57 3.53
C ASN A 185 -16.39 9.64 2.35
N VAL A 186 -15.31 9.89 1.59
CA VAL A 186 -15.00 9.13 0.37
C VAL A 186 -14.83 7.63 0.64
N ASN A 187 -14.26 7.23 1.79
CA ASN A 187 -14.13 5.82 2.15
C ASN A 187 -15.51 5.18 2.35
N THR A 188 -16.38 5.83 3.12
CA THR A 188 -17.74 5.35 3.37
C THR A 188 -18.56 5.28 2.09
N ALA A 189 -18.45 6.29 1.21
CA ALA A 189 -19.10 6.28 -0.09
C ALA A 189 -18.59 5.14 -0.98
N PHE A 190 -17.28 4.85 -0.94
CA PHE A 190 -16.67 3.76 -1.71
C PHE A 190 -17.12 2.39 -1.18
N GLU A 191 -17.04 2.16 0.13
CA GLU A 191 -17.51 0.95 0.81
C GLU A 191 -18.97 0.65 0.48
N ARG A 192 -19.83 1.67 0.57
CA ARG A 192 -21.26 1.54 0.25
C ARG A 192 -21.49 1.17 -1.20
N ARG A 193 -20.79 1.80 -2.15
CA ARG A 193 -20.94 1.50 -3.57
C ARG A 193 -20.36 0.14 -3.95
N CYS A 194 -19.31 -0.33 -3.28
CA CYS A 194 -18.87 -1.72 -3.39
C CYS A 194 -19.98 -2.67 -2.94
N ALA A 195 -20.63 -2.42 -1.80
CA ALA A 195 -21.77 -3.22 -1.36
C ALA A 195 -22.92 -3.21 -2.38
N ASP A 196 -23.26 -2.04 -2.94
CA ASP A 196 -24.30 -1.92 -3.98
C ASP A 196 -23.94 -2.66 -5.27
N ALA A 197 -22.65 -2.71 -5.64
CA ALA A 197 -22.19 -3.51 -6.78
C ALA A 197 -22.48 -5.00 -6.57
N PHE A 198 -22.19 -5.55 -5.38
CA PHE A 198 -22.50 -6.95 -5.08
C PHE A 198 -24.01 -7.21 -4.98
N ARG A 199 -24.81 -6.25 -4.50
CA ARG A 199 -26.28 -6.33 -4.59
C ARG A 199 -26.75 -6.40 -6.04
N CYS A 200 -26.18 -5.59 -6.93
CA CYS A 200 -26.52 -5.62 -8.37
C CYS A 200 -26.20 -6.98 -9.03
N LEU A 201 -25.14 -7.64 -8.58
CA LEU A 201 -24.78 -9.00 -9.02
C LEU A 201 -25.77 -10.07 -8.52
N GLY A 202 -26.58 -9.77 -7.50
CA GLY A 202 -27.57 -10.68 -6.93
C GLY A 202 -27.18 -11.31 -5.60
N PHE A 203 -26.13 -10.81 -4.93
CA PHE A 203 -25.79 -11.25 -3.58
C PHE A 203 -26.74 -10.65 -2.54
N GLU A 204 -26.97 -11.40 -1.47
CA GLU A 204 -27.47 -10.85 -0.21
C GLU A 204 -26.30 -10.18 0.51
N VAL A 205 -26.36 -8.86 0.72
CA VAL A 205 -25.24 -8.08 1.26
C VAL A 205 -25.54 -7.54 2.66
N GLU A 206 -24.74 -7.98 3.63
CA GLU A 206 -24.72 -7.47 5.00
C GLU A 206 -23.61 -6.42 5.14
N SER A 207 -24.00 -5.15 5.33
CA SER A 207 -23.05 -4.07 5.60
C SER A 207 -22.65 -4.11 7.08
N LEU A 208 -21.38 -4.40 7.36
CA LEU A 208 -20.90 -4.62 8.73
C LEU A 208 -20.21 -3.39 9.34
N GLY A 209 -19.81 -2.40 8.54
CA GLY A 209 -19.16 -1.18 9.00
C GLY A 209 -19.83 0.12 8.51
N GLN A 210 -20.49 0.84 9.41
CA GLN A 210 -20.50 2.31 9.41
C GLN A 210 -19.79 2.79 10.69
N GLY A 211 -18.61 3.39 10.57
CA GLY A 211 -18.01 4.21 11.63
C GLY A 211 -17.33 3.54 12.84
N ARG A 212 -17.09 2.21 12.86
CA ARG A 212 -16.31 1.56 13.93
C ARG A 212 -15.34 0.51 13.37
N GLY A 213 -14.05 0.83 13.35
CA GLY A 213 -12.97 0.09 12.66
C GLY A 213 -12.60 -1.29 13.22
N ARG A 214 -13.57 -2.21 13.34
CA ARG A 214 -13.35 -3.61 13.76
C ARG A 214 -14.27 -4.63 13.06
N LYS A 215 -14.75 -4.33 11.86
CA LYS A 215 -15.58 -5.24 11.05
C LYS A 215 -15.17 -5.13 9.57
N ALA A 216 -15.43 -6.19 8.80
CA ALA A 216 -15.37 -6.11 7.34
C ALA A 216 -16.30 -5.01 6.83
N ASP A 217 -16.06 -4.48 5.63
CA ASP A 217 -16.92 -3.44 5.08
C ASP A 217 -18.29 -4.03 4.73
N CYS A 218 -18.28 -5.18 4.05
CA CYS A 218 -19.48 -5.97 3.83
C CYS A 218 -19.21 -7.47 3.65
N LEU A 219 -20.23 -8.27 3.93
CA LEU A 219 -20.31 -9.67 3.55
C LEU A 219 -21.34 -9.82 2.45
N ALA A 220 -20.99 -10.54 1.39
CA ALA A 220 -21.90 -10.86 0.29
C ALA A 220 -22.14 -12.37 0.25
N LEU A 221 -23.40 -12.79 0.31
CA LEU A 221 -23.81 -14.19 0.38
C LEU A 221 -24.58 -14.60 -0.89
N ALA A 222 -24.10 -15.66 -1.52
CA ALA A 222 -24.79 -16.35 -2.61
C ALA A 222 -25.39 -17.65 -2.03
N ARG A 223 -26.62 -17.54 -1.48
CA ARG A 223 -27.25 -18.66 -0.76
C ARG A 223 -27.58 -19.85 -1.66
N GLN A 224 -27.93 -19.59 -2.92
CA GLN A 224 -28.29 -20.66 -3.87
C GLN A 224 -27.05 -21.47 -4.29
N GLU A 225 -25.91 -20.80 -4.47
CA GLU A 225 -24.64 -21.40 -4.88
C GLU A 225 -23.74 -21.80 -3.70
N SER A 226 -24.19 -21.55 -2.47
CA SER A 226 -23.55 -21.89 -1.21
C SER A 226 -22.12 -21.35 -1.09
N PHE A 227 -21.92 -20.07 -1.41
CA PHE A 227 -20.65 -19.39 -1.17
C PHE A 227 -20.83 -17.96 -0.63
N GLY A 228 -19.80 -17.47 0.05
CA GLY A 228 -19.75 -16.14 0.62
C GLY A 228 -18.48 -15.41 0.22
N VAL A 229 -18.56 -14.09 0.16
CA VAL A 229 -17.44 -13.20 -0.14
C VAL A 229 -17.32 -12.19 1.00
N ILE A 230 -16.18 -12.20 1.66
CA ILE A 230 -15.79 -11.18 2.63
C ILE A 230 -15.11 -10.06 1.85
N ILE A 231 -15.65 -8.84 1.93
CA ILE A 231 -15.22 -7.73 1.10
C ILE A 231 -14.57 -6.66 1.96
N ASP A 232 -13.39 -6.21 1.51
CA ASP A 232 -12.66 -5.08 2.06
C ASP A 232 -12.36 -4.07 0.94
N SER A 233 -12.72 -2.81 1.15
CA SER A 233 -12.64 -1.72 0.19
C SER A 233 -11.53 -0.77 0.62
N LYS A 234 -10.58 -0.50 -0.28
CA LYS A 234 -9.41 0.33 0.01
C LYS A 234 -9.31 1.49 -0.97
N VAL A 235 -9.60 2.70 -0.45
CA VAL A 235 -9.39 3.95 -1.19
C VAL A 235 -7.92 4.35 -1.12
N ARG A 236 -7.21 4.33 -2.26
CA ARG A 236 -5.80 4.72 -2.36
C ARG A 236 -5.53 5.33 -3.74
N GLN A 237 -4.88 6.49 -3.79
CA GLN A 237 -4.50 7.13 -5.06
C GLN A 237 -3.49 6.32 -5.87
N ASN A 238 -2.49 5.73 -5.22
CA ASN A 238 -1.35 5.08 -5.87
C ASN A 238 -1.41 3.54 -5.80
N GLY A 239 -2.62 2.99 -5.73
CA GLY A 239 -2.86 1.57 -5.55
C GLY A 239 -2.70 1.09 -4.10
N TYR A 240 -3.17 -0.14 -3.87
CA TYR A 240 -3.06 -0.83 -2.60
C TYR A 240 -1.63 -1.28 -2.33
N VAL A 241 -1.20 -1.13 -1.09
CA VAL A 241 0.07 -1.66 -0.57
C VAL A 241 -0.22 -2.25 0.80
N LEU A 242 0.14 -3.51 1.00
CA LEU A 242 -0.01 -4.19 2.28
C LEU A 242 0.98 -3.59 3.30
N GLY A 243 0.46 -2.82 4.24
CA GLY A 243 1.16 -2.19 5.35
C GLY A 243 1.02 -2.95 6.67
N THR A 244 1.57 -2.37 7.75
CA THR A 244 1.52 -2.96 9.10
C THR A 244 0.16 -2.80 9.79
N GLU A 245 -0.64 -1.81 9.41
CA GLU A 245 -1.97 -1.56 9.98
C GLU A 245 -3.04 -2.57 9.50
N ASP A 246 -2.70 -3.35 8.47
CA ASP A 246 -3.57 -4.31 7.80
C ASP A 246 -3.79 -5.61 8.60
N ARG A 247 -3.04 -5.82 9.69
CA ARG A 247 -3.20 -6.99 10.57
C ARG A 247 -4.61 -7.14 11.14
N LYS A 248 -5.27 -6.01 11.46
CA LYS A 248 -6.61 -6.02 12.06
C LYS A 248 -7.67 -6.57 11.10
N PHE A 249 -7.48 -6.38 9.79
CA PHE A 249 -8.48 -6.83 8.83
C PHE A 249 -8.37 -8.32 8.55
N LEU A 250 -7.14 -8.84 8.60
CA LEU A 250 -6.86 -10.26 8.51
C LEU A 250 -7.53 -11.04 9.64
N GLU A 251 -7.50 -10.51 10.86
CA GLU A 251 -8.15 -11.14 12.01
C GLU A 251 -9.67 -11.28 11.80
N TYR A 252 -10.37 -10.22 11.37
CA TYR A 252 -11.80 -10.34 11.12
C TYR A 252 -12.11 -11.24 9.92
N ALA A 253 -11.26 -11.29 8.89
CA ALA A 253 -11.48 -12.14 7.73
C ALA A 253 -11.48 -13.62 8.14
N VAL A 254 -10.57 -13.99 9.06
CA VAL A 254 -10.54 -15.33 9.67
C VAL A 254 -11.77 -15.57 10.55
N THR A 255 -12.17 -14.60 11.37
CA THR A 255 -13.36 -14.75 12.24
C THR A 255 -14.64 -14.93 11.43
N HIS A 256 -14.88 -14.06 10.43
CA HIS A 256 -16.08 -14.12 9.60
C HIS A 256 -16.09 -15.36 8.71
N SER A 257 -14.95 -15.81 8.18
CA SER A 257 -14.92 -17.05 7.38
C SER A 257 -15.33 -18.28 8.19
N ARG A 258 -14.87 -18.39 9.44
CA ARG A 258 -15.32 -19.46 10.36
C ARG A 258 -16.81 -19.39 10.65
N GLN A 259 -17.32 -18.18 10.92
CA GLN A 259 -18.74 -17.96 11.19
C GLN A 259 -19.63 -18.31 9.98
N LEU A 260 -19.18 -17.97 8.77
CA LEU A 260 -19.90 -18.32 7.55
C LEU A 260 -19.92 -19.83 7.31
N GLN A 261 -18.79 -20.52 7.52
CA GLN A 261 -18.75 -21.99 7.43
C GLN A 261 -19.65 -22.67 8.46
N SER A 262 -19.67 -22.21 9.71
CA SER A 262 -20.58 -22.75 10.73
C SER A 262 -22.06 -22.51 10.40
N ASN A 263 -22.36 -21.46 9.63
CA ASN A 263 -23.70 -21.13 9.17
C ASN A 263 -24.08 -21.80 7.83
N GLY A 264 -23.32 -22.82 7.40
CA GLY A 264 -23.64 -23.61 6.21
C GLY A 264 -23.15 -23.03 4.89
N ILE A 265 -22.21 -22.07 4.92
CA ILE A 265 -21.55 -21.52 3.72
C ILE A 265 -20.14 -22.11 3.59
N PRO A 266 -19.95 -23.24 2.88
CA PRO A 266 -18.69 -23.97 2.88
C PRO A 266 -17.56 -23.26 2.12
N LYS A 267 -17.91 -22.48 1.09
CA LYS A 267 -16.96 -21.76 0.23
C LYS A 267 -16.94 -20.29 0.65
N VAL A 268 -15.80 -19.83 1.15
CA VAL A 268 -15.62 -18.42 1.54
C VAL A 268 -14.43 -17.82 0.81
N TYR A 269 -14.65 -16.70 0.14
CA TYR A 269 -13.64 -15.92 -0.55
C TYR A 269 -13.33 -14.63 0.21
N PHE A 270 -12.10 -14.16 0.13
CA PHE A 270 -11.72 -12.85 0.66
C PHE A 270 -11.29 -11.94 -0.49
N VAL A 271 -12.01 -10.84 -0.68
CA VAL A 271 -11.82 -9.95 -1.82
C VAL A 271 -11.46 -8.55 -1.32
N VAL A 272 -10.34 -8.02 -1.80
CA VAL A 272 -9.99 -6.61 -1.62
C VAL A 272 -10.31 -5.83 -2.89
N ILE A 273 -11.03 -4.72 -2.74
CA ILE A 273 -11.46 -3.85 -3.85
C ILE A 273 -10.74 -2.51 -3.75
N GLY A 274 -10.19 -2.03 -4.87
CA GLY A 274 -9.39 -0.80 -4.87
C GLY A 274 -9.05 -0.29 -6.26
N SER A 275 -8.22 0.74 -6.33
CA SER A 275 -7.81 1.37 -7.59
C SER A 275 -6.76 0.59 -8.38
N GLY A 276 -5.97 -0.25 -7.71
CA GLY A 276 -4.89 -1.02 -8.32
C GLY A 276 -4.12 -1.82 -7.27
N PHE A 277 -3.41 -2.86 -7.72
CA PHE A 277 -2.77 -3.84 -6.83
C PHE A 277 -1.42 -4.29 -7.37
N ARG A 278 -0.60 -4.88 -6.49
CA ARG A 278 0.68 -5.49 -6.81
C ARG A 278 0.63 -6.98 -6.54
N GLU A 279 1.22 -7.79 -7.41
CA GLU A 279 1.32 -9.25 -7.22
C GLU A 279 2.04 -9.60 -5.91
N SER A 280 3.07 -8.84 -5.55
CA SER A 280 3.81 -9.09 -4.30
C SER A 280 2.96 -8.91 -3.04
N ASP A 281 1.90 -8.10 -3.08
CA ASP A 281 0.99 -7.94 -1.95
C ASP A 281 -0.05 -9.06 -1.91
N LEU A 282 -0.47 -9.57 -3.07
CA LEU A 282 -1.31 -10.77 -3.17
C LEU A 282 -0.57 -11.97 -2.59
N THR A 283 0.68 -12.22 -3.02
CA THR A 283 1.49 -13.34 -2.52
C THR A 283 1.66 -13.30 -1.00
N LYS A 284 1.88 -12.11 -0.42
CA LYS A 284 1.97 -11.96 1.04
C LYS A 284 0.64 -12.29 1.70
N LEU A 285 -0.47 -11.76 1.19
CA LEU A 285 -1.80 -11.94 1.76
C LEU A 285 -2.21 -13.42 1.73
N THR A 286 -2.02 -14.09 0.60
CA THR A 286 -2.25 -15.52 0.44
C THR A 286 -1.39 -16.32 1.42
N LYS A 287 -0.12 -15.96 1.62
CA LYS A 287 0.74 -16.63 2.60
C LYS A 287 0.25 -16.45 4.04
N ILE A 288 -0.23 -15.26 4.40
CA ILE A 288 -0.72 -14.99 5.75
C ILE A 288 -2.03 -15.74 6.03
N LEU A 289 -2.90 -15.85 5.01
CA LEU A 289 -4.21 -16.49 5.13
C LEU A 289 -4.20 -17.97 4.75
N ALA A 290 -3.04 -18.57 4.50
CA ALA A 290 -2.92 -19.96 4.04
C ALA A 290 -3.53 -20.98 5.02
N GLU A 291 -3.47 -20.71 6.33
CA GLU A 291 -4.03 -21.57 7.38
C GLU A 291 -5.48 -21.19 7.75
N SER A 292 -6.06 -20.22 7.05
CA SER A 292 -7.43 -19.78 7.30
C SER A 292 -8.45 -20.64 6.52
N PRO A 293 -9.74 -20.59 6.88
CA PRO A 293 -10.79 -21.27 6.14
C PRO A 293 -11.15 -20.59 4.80
N ILE A 294 -10.40 -19.56 4.41
CA ILE A 294 -10.64 -18.80 3.18
C ILE A 294 -10.11 -19.62 1.99
N ARG A 295 -10.99 -19.87 1.03
CA ARG A 295 -10.73 -20.69 -0.16
C ARG A 295 -9.80 -20.01 -1.15
N SER A 296 -9.98 -18.72 -1.37
CA SER A 296 -9.11 -17.90 -2.22
C SER A 296 -9.17 -16.44 -1.79
N VAL A 297 -8.06 -15.76 -2.05
CA VAL A 297 -7.82 -14.36 -1.75
C VAL A 297 -7.61 -13.64 -3.07
N ASP A 298 -8.50 -12.71 -3.40
CA ASP A 298 -8.48 -12.04 -4.71
C ASP A 298 -8.50 -10.53 -4.55
N PHE A 299 -7.90 -9.86 -5.53
CA PHE A 299 -7.92 -8.42 -5.63
C PHE A 299 -8.70 -8.01 -6.86
N ILE A 300 -9.72 -7.16 -6.69
CA ILE A 300 -10.55 -6.69 -7.80
C ILE A 300 -10.42 -5.18 -7.92
N THR A 301 -10.00 -4.70 -9.08
CA THR A 301 -10.00 -3.25 -9.33
C THR A 301 -11.43 -2.74 -9.42
N ALA A 302 -11.67 -1.51 -8.98
CA ALA A 302 -12.98 -0.86 -9.11
C ALA A 302 -13.49 -0.85 -10.56
N ILE A 303 -12.59 -0.69 -11.54
CA ILE A 303 -12.92 -0.75 -12.97
C ILE A 303 -13.41 -2.15 -13.37
N ALA A 304 -12.71 -3.20 -12.94
CA ALA A 304 -13.13 -4.57 -13.23
C ALA A 304 -14.46 -4.90 -12.55
N LEU A 305 -14.69 -4.47 -11.31
CA LEU A 305 -15.97 -4.65 -10.64
C LEU A 305 -17.12 -3.97 -11.40
N MET A 306 -16.92 -2.72 -11.84
CA MET A 306 -17.90 -2.03 -12.69
C MET A 306 -18.22 -2.84 -13.95
N ARG A 307 -17.22 -3.43 -14.60
CA ARG A 307 -17.42 -4.26 -15.79
C ARG A 307 -18.17 -5.54 -15.49
N ILE A 308 -17.83 -6.25 -14.41
CA ILE A 308 -18.54 -7.47 -14.00
C ILE A 308 -20.02 -7.15 -13.76
N VAL A 309 -20.33 -6.03 -13.09
CA VAL A 309 -21.71 -5.58 -12.89
C VAL A 309 -22.38 -5.23 -14.23
N GLU A 310 -21.71 -4.47 -15.08
CA GLU A 310 -22.25 -4.06 -16.38
C GLU A 310 -22.57 -5.27 -17.27
N GLU A 311 -21.65 -6.23 -17.38
CA GLU A 311 -21.85 -7.45 -18.17
C GLU A 311 -22.93 -8.36 -17.55
N SER A 312 -22.99 -8.47 -16.21
CA SER A 312 -24.06 -9.24 -15.56
C SER A 312 -25.46 -8.65 -15.80
N ILE A 313 -25.57 -7.33 -15.94
CA ILE A 313 -26.84 -6.66 -16.26
C ILE A 313 -27.13 -6.82 -17.75
N ARG A 314 -26.14 -6.61 -18.62
CA ARG A 314 -26.29 -6.78 -20.08
C ARG A 314 -26.74 -8.21 -20.43
N HIS A 315 -26.21 -9.20 -19.73
CA HIS A 315 -26.47 -10.62 -19.95
C HIS A 315 -27.24 -11.26 -18.78
N ARG A 316 -28.18 -10.51 -18.18
CA ARG A 316 -28.91 -10.95 -16.96
C ARG A 316 -29.60 -12.31 -17.07
N HIS A 317 -30.07 -12.67 -18.26
CA HIS A 317 -30.75 -13.94 -18.50
C HIS A 317 -29.83 -15.16 -18.44
N SER A 318 -28.53 -14.98 -18.70
CA SER A 318 -27.54 -16.07 -18.69
C SER A 318 -26.57 -15.99 -17.52
N PHE A 319 -26.40 -14.81 -16.93
CA PHE A 319 -25.50 -14.59 -15.81
C PHE A 319 -25.91 -15.39 -14.57
N ARG A 320 -24.96 -16.13 -14.00
CA ARG A 320 -25.15 -16.87 -12.75
C ARG A 320 -23.99 -16.62 -11.80
N LEU A 321 -24.27 -16.54 -10.49
CA LEU A 321 -23.23 -16.28 -9.48
C LEU A 321 -22.18 -17.39 -9.41
N ILE A 322 -22.50 -18.61 -9.88
CA ILE A 322 -21.53 -19.70 -10.00
C ILE A 322 -20.36 -19.36 -10.94
N GLU A 323 -20.57 -18.49 -11.94
CA GLU A 323 -19.49 -18.01 -12.81
C GLU A 323 -18.51 -17.14 -12.02
N LEU A 324 -19.04 -16.36 -11.05
CA LEU A 324 -18.21 -15.57 -10.15
C LEU A 324 -17.48 -16.44 -9.12
N ASP A 325 -18.10 -17.52 -8.62
CA ASP A 325 -17.44 -18.53 -7.78
C ASP A 325 -16.19 -19.09 -8.48
N GLN A 326 -16.32 -19.47 -9.75
CA GLN A 326 -15.19 -19.92 -10.58
C GLN A 326 -14.17 -18.81 -10.83
N ALA A 327 -14.65 -17.60 -11.12
CA ALA A 327 -13.79 -16.45 -11.34
C ALA A 327 -13.06 -15.97 -10.09
N LEU A 328 -13.50 -16.31 -8.87
CA LEU A 328 -12.80 -16.01 -7.62
C LEU A 328 -11.86 -17.15 -7.17
N PHE A 329 -11.80 -18.27 -7.89
CA PHE A 329 -10.87 -19.33 -7.54
C PHE A 329 -9.45 -19.04 -8.05
N GLY A 330 -8.44 -19.29 -7.20
CA GLY A 330 -7.04 -19.39 -7.61
C GLY A 330 -6.09 -18.29 -7.16
N ASN A 331 -6.52 -17.39 -6.27
CA ASN A 331 -5.76 -16.24 -5.77
C ASN A 331 -5.19 -15.35 -6.88
N LYS A 332 -5.94 -14.34 -7.32
CA LYS A 332 -5.52 -13.50 -8.45
C LYS A 332 -5.93 -12.04 -8.35
N ILE A 333 -5.39 -11.25 -9.27
CA ILE A 333 -5.75 -9.85 -9.48
C ILE A 333 -6.65 -9.75 -10.71
N ILE A 334 -7.87 -9.28 -10.52
CA ILE A 334 -8.85 -8.99 -11.55
C ILE A 334 -8.81 -7.49 -11.83
N ALA A 335 -8.01 -7.12 -12.83
CA ALA A 335 -7.68 -5.72 -13.13
C ALA A 335 -8.37 -5.14 -14.39
N LYS A 336 -8.96 -5.99 -15.23
CA LYS A 336 -9.60 -5.59 -16.48
C LYS A 336 -10.92 -6.30 -16.67
#